data_AF-A0A6N2V926-F1
#
_entry.id   AF-A0A6N2V926-F1
#
_cell.length_a   1.000
_cell.length_b   1.000
_cell.length_c   1.000
_cell.angle_alpha   90.00
_cell.angle_beta   90.00
_cell.angle_gamma   90.00
#
_symmetry.space_group_name_H-M   'P 1'
#
loop_
_entity.id
_entity.type
_entity.pdbx_description
1 polymer ?
#
loop_
_entity_poly.entity_id
_entity_poly.type
_entity_poly.pdbx_seq_one_letter_code
_entity_poly.pdbx_strand_id
1 'polypeptide(L)'
;MKKWTKGVLTGIFAVCAAVVPVCAQENLVDMVPAGEGKTLSYLTGEPVQGDINRRPVAVMMGNNKAGAPQSGISSAGVIYEAPVEGNMTRLMGIFENYETIPKIGSVRSCRDYYTSYANEFEAIYAHFGQAVYAIPYLENIDNLNGLQLEGSVYFRTEDRKAPHNAYTSGERLLQGIQEKGYTQTYSENYINNNGHYQFAQAPSETLLESGIPASTVALDNYTDNHPWFEYNAETKEYERNQYGEPQIDLETGQQLTCDNIILQNSQYVPYDENGYLNIFCTGEGEGTFITRGKAIPIKWVYEEEHGMTHYYDENGQEIRLNPGKTWVEIILNGTEDAVSIQ
;
A
#
# COMPACT_ATOMS: atom_id res chain seq x y z
N MET A 1 12.34 -82.83 33.04
CA MET A 1 10.98 -83.27 33.42
C MET A 1 9.97 -82.69 32.41
N LYS A 2 9.20 -83.58 31.75
CA LYS A 2 7.87 -83.46 31.08
C LYS A 2 7.58 -82.20 30.21
N LYS A 3 7.53 -82.31 28.87
CA LYS A 3 6.42 -82.67 27.91
C LYS A 3 5.66 -81.41 27.40
N TRP A 4 5.75 -81.05 26.10
CA TRP A 4 4.82 -81.33 24.96
C TRP A 4 3.38 -80.80 25.22
N THR A 5 2.75 -79.95 24.39
CA THR A 5 2.18 -80.26 23.05
C THR A 5 1.70 -79.01 22.27
N LYS A 6 1.64 -79.15 20.94
CA LYS A 6 0.97 -78.27 19.94
C LYS A 6 -0.55 -78.20 20.11
N GLY A 7 -1.18 -77.16 19.56
CA GLY A 7 -2.61 -77.12 19.23
C GLY A 7 -2.98 -75.95 18.33
N VAL A 8 -3.28 -76.26 17.05
CA VAL A 8 -3.99 -75.38 16.10
C VAL A 8 -5.48 -75.54 16.37
N LEU A 9 -6.24 -74.45 16.43
CA LEU A 9 -7.70 -74.51 16.26
C LEU A 9 -8.20 -73.35 15.39
N THR A 10 -8.75 -73.75 14.25
CA THR A 10 -9.58 -73.00 13.32
C THR A 10 -10.92 -72.68 13.99
N GLY A 11 -11.41 -71.44 13.85
CA GLY A 11 -12.71 -71.03 14.38
C GLY A 11 -13.28 -69.85 13.60
N ILE A 12 -14.24 -70.17 12.73
CA ILE A 12 -15.05 -69.29 11.89
C ILE A 12 -15.81 -68.25 12.74
N PHE A 13 -15.77 -66.97 12.36
CA PHE A 13 -16.82 -66.02 12.74
C PHE A 13 -17.27 -65.19 11.53
N ALA A 14 -18.59 -65.02 11.48
CA ALA A 14 -19.39 -64.68 10.35
C ALA A 14 -19.27 -63.22 9.90
N VAL A 15 -19.47 -63.05 8.59
CA VAL A 15 -19.67 -61.78 7.89
C VAL A 15 -21.00 -61.17 8.34
N CYS A 16 -20.95 -59.95 8.88
CA CYS A 16 -22.08 -59.02 8.84
C CYS A 16 -21.61 -57.77 8.10
N ALA A 17 -22.15 -57.60 6.89
CA ALA A 17 -21.93 -56.45 6.03
C ALA A 17 -22.62 -55.21 6.62
N ALA A 18 -21.83 -54.17 6.92
CA ALA A 18 -22.34 -52.81 6.96
C ALA A 18 -21.89 -52.15 5.64
N VAL A 19 -22.85 -51.94 4.76
CA VAL A 19 -22.69 -51.16 3.53
C VAL A 19 -22.56 -49.70 3.94
N VAL A 20 -21.39 -49.11 3.73
CA VAL A 20 -21.22 -47.65 3.73
C VAL A 20 -21.11 -47.21 2.26
N PRO A 21 -21.86 -46.19 1.81
CA PRO A 21 -21.88 -45.84 0.40
C PRO A 21 -20.53 -45.27 -0.03
N VAL A 22 -20.07 -45.71 -1.20
CA VAL A 22 -19.03 -45.05 -1.97
C VAL A 22 -19.61 -43.71 -2.43
N CYS A 23 -19.09 -42.60 -1.92
CA CYS A 23 -19.21 -41.31 -2.57
C CYS A 23 -17.86 -40.96 -3.21
N ALA A 24 -18.00 -40.61 -4.48
CA ALA A 24 -16.98 -40.29 -5.46
C ALA A 24 -15.78 -39.50 -4.91
N GLN A 25 -14.62 -40.03 -5.23
CA GLN A 25 -13.36 -39.33 -5.28
C GLN A 25 -13.35 -38.50 -6.57
N GLU A 26 -13.55 -37.19 -6.47
CA GLU A 26 -13.31 -36.24 -7.56
C GLU A 26 -12.58 -35.00 -7.03
N ASN A 27 -11.39 -34.81 -7.60
CA ASN A 27 -10.66 -33.55 -7.78
C ASN A 27 -10.21 -32.80 -6.51
N LEU A 28 -9.17 -33.35 -5.86
CA LEU A 28 -8.12 -32.51 -5.28
C LEU A 28 -7.41 -31.82 -6.44
N VAL A 29 -7.76 -30.56 -6.69
CA VAL A 29 -6.91 -29.68 -7.48
C VAL A 29 -5.66 -29.46 -6.63
N ASP A 30 -4.52 -29.93 -7.13
CA ASP A 30 -3.20 -29.65 -6.57
C ASP A 30 -3.02 -28.15 -6.42
N MET A 31 -3.25 -27.62 -5.21
CA MET A 31 -2.70 -26.32 -4.83
C MET A 31 -1.21 -26.52 -4.65
N VAL A 32 -0.46 -26.21 -5.71
CA VAL A 32 0.97 -26.00 -5.62
C VAL A 32 1.18 -24.86 -4.61
N PRO A 33 1.88 -25.10 -3.48
CA PRO A 33 2.30 -24.02 -2.60
C PRO A 33 3.10 -23.00 -3.42
N ALA A 34 3.16 -21.73 -3.01
CA ALA A 34 4.07 -20.76 -3.61
C ALA A 34 5.43 -21.44 -3.90
N GLY A 35 5.74 -21.60 -5.19
CA GLY A 35 6.80 -22.49 -5.63
C GLY A 35 8.15 -22.13 -4.99
N GLU A 36 8.97 -23.15 -4.73
CA GLU A 36 10.36 -22.98 -4.34
C GLU A 36 11.02 -21.91 -5.24
N GLY A 37 11.42 -20.78 -4.65
CA GLY A 37 12.08 -19.67 -5.35
C GLY A 37 11.27 -18.38 -5.56
N LYS A 38 10.05 -18.25 -5.02
CA LYS A 38 9.34 -16.95 -4.97
C LYS A 38 9.56 -16.25 -3.63
N THR A 39 10.05 -15.02 -3.67
CA THR A 39 10.15 -14.13 -2.50
C THR A 39 8.94 -13.20 -2.47
N LEU A 40 8.55 -12.72 -1.29
CA LEU A 40 7.42 -11.79 -1.15
C LEU A 40 7.91 -10.34 -1.21
N SER A 41 7.15 -9.47 -1.88
CA SER A 41 7.39 -8.03 -1.88
C SER A 41 7.31 -7.46 -0.46
N TYR A 42 8.26 -6.60 -0.08
CA TYR A 42 8.19 -5.83 1.18
C TYR A 42 7.07 -4.78 1.16
N LEU A 43 6.65 -4.36 -0.05
CA LEU A 43 5.68 -3.30 -0.24
C LEU A 43 4.23 -3.82 -0.24
N THR A 44 4.00 -5.02 -0.80
CA THR A 44 2.66 -5.56 -1.05
C THR A 44 2.42 -6.95 -0.45
N GLY A 45 3.46 -7.66 -0.01
CA GLY A 45 3.34 -9.06 0.41
C GLY A 45 3.01 -10.03 -0.73
N GLU A 46 2.90 -9.57 -1.97
CA GLU A 46 2.64 -10.41 -3.13
C GLU A 46 3.88 -11.21 -3.54
N PRO A 47 3.73 -12.42 -4.10
CA PRO A 47 4.86 -13.17 -4.64
C PRO A 47 5.45 -12.46 -5.85
N VAL A 48 6.74 -12.15 -5.79
CA VAL A 48 7.48 -11.56 -6.91
C VAL A 48 8.50 -12.53 -7.49
N GLN A 49 8.86 -12.31 -8.76
CA GLN A 49 9.94 -13.03 -9.41
C GLN A 49 11.21 -12.18 -9.36
N GLY A 50 12.31 -12.75 -8.90
CA GLY A 50 13.61 -12.09 -8.88
C GLY A 50 14.00 -11.53 -7.52
N ASP A 51 14.86 -10.51 -7.54
CA ASP A 51 15.42 -9.90 -6.34
C ASP A 51 14.42 -8.89 -5.73
N ILE A 52 14.13 -9.08 -4.44
CA ILE A 52 13.32 -8.15 -3.65
C ILE A 52 14.16 -7.06 -2.97
N ASN A 53 15.49 -7.18 -3.00
CA ASN A 53 16.38 -6.18 -2.44
C ASN A 53 16.52 -4.98 -3.38
N ARG A 54 15.42 -4.25 -3.57
CA ARG A 54 15.34 -3.11 -4.46
C ARG A 54 14.52 -1.99 -3.85
N ARG A 55 15.11 -0.80 -3.75
CA ARG A 55 14.42 0.38 -3.25
C ARG A 55 13.31 0.79 -4.22
N PRO A 56 12.11 1.10 -3.74
CA PRO A 56 11.04 1.61 -4.57
C PRO A 56 11.29 3.09 -4.90
N VAL A 57 10.52 3.62 -5.85
CA VAL A 57 10.43 5.06 -6.09
C VAL A 57 9.10 5.57 -5.57
N ALA A 58 9.12 6.61 -4.74
CA ALA A 58 7.95 7.34 -4.30
C ALA A 58 7.74 8.55 -5.22
N VAL A 59 6.62 8.62 -5.94
CA VAL A 59 6.35 9.69 -6.92
C VAL A 59 5.19 10.55 -6.45
N MET A 60 5.46 11.85 -6.26
CA MET A 60 4.42 12.82 -5.95
C MET A 60 3.53 13.12 -7.15
N MET A 61 2.22 13.06 -6.94
CA MET A 61 1.21 13.32 -7.95
C MET A 61 0.20 14.37 -7.49
N GLY A 62 -0.31 15.14 -8.45
CA GLY A 62 -1.45 16.02 -8.19
C GLY A 62 -2.74 15.22 -8.08
N ASN A 63 -3.66 15.66 -7.21
CA ASN A 63 -4.99 15.05 -7.09
C ASN A 63 -6.15 16.03 -7.31
N ASN A 64 -5.91 17.14 -7.99
CA ASN A 64 -7.00 18.04 -8.33
C ASN A 64 -7.67 17.65 -9.67
N LYS A 65 -8.89 18.13 -9.93
CA LYS A 65 -9.65 17.80 -11.15
C LYS A 65 -8.91 18.09 -12.47
N ALA A 66 -8.00 19.06 -12.48
CA ALA A 66 -7.20 19.40 -13.66
C ALA A 66 -5.98 18.46 -13.87
N GLY A 67 -5.54 17.76 -12.82
CA GLY A 67 -4.46 16.77 -12.84
C GLY A 67 -4.92 15.32 -12.79
N ALA A 68 -6.19 15.06 -12.49
CA ALA A 68 -6.81 13.75 -12.58
C ALA A 68 -7.33 13.46 -14.00
N PRO A 69 -7.42 12.18 -14.43
CA PRO A 69 -6.85 11.00 -13.76
C PRO A 69 -5.32 10.97 -13.81
N GLN A 70 -4.68 10.26 -12.88
CA GLN A 70 -3.23 10.09 -12.86
C GLN A 70 -2.79 9.03 -13.88
N SER A 71 -1.57 9.15 -14.39
CA SER A 71 -0.92 8.18 -15.27
C SER A 71 -0.03 7.25 -14.45
N GLY A 72 -0.16 5.94 -14.67
CA GLY A 72 0.72 4.91 -14.11
C GLY A 72 0.50 4.60 -12.63
N ILE A 73 -0.43 5.29 -11.95
CA ILE A 73 -0.73 5.12 -10.53
C ILE A 73 -1.25 3.72 -10.19
N SER A 74 -1.87 3.00 -11.13
CA SER A 74 -2.35 1.63 -10.89
C SER A 74 -1.20 0.65 -10.60
N SER A 75 0.04 1.01 -10.89
CA SER A 75 1.23 0.22 -10.60
C SER A 75 1.85 0.48 -9.22
N ALA A 76 1.29 1.43 -8.44
CA ALA A 76 1.77 1.67 -7.08
C ALA A 76 1.29 0.54 -6.15
N GLY A 77 2.18 0.09 -5.27
CA GLY A 77 1.84 -0.89 -4.21
C GLY A 77 1.24 -0.22 -2.98
N VAL A 78 1.73 0.99 -2.65
CA VAL A 78 1.22 1.82 -1.56
C VAL A 78 0.95 3.22 -2.09
N ILE A 79 -0.19 3.80 -1.70
CA ILE A 79 -0.56 5.16 -2.07
C ILE A 79 -0.90 5.93 -0.79
N TYR A 80 -0.18 7.01 -0.54
CA TYR A 80 -0.54 7.99 0.49
C TYR A 80 -1.38 9.10 -0.14
N GLU A 81 -2.47 9.47 0.52
CA GLU A 81 -3.20 10.69 0.23
C GLU A 81 -3.26 11.56 1.49
N ALA A 82 -2.88 12.83 1.35
CA ALA A 82 -2.90 13.78 2.45
C ALA A 82 -3.31 15.18 1.96
N PRO A 83 -3.97 15.97 2.83
CA PRO A 83 -4.31 17.36 2.55
C PRO A 83 -3.09 18.22 2.22
N VAL A 84 -3.30 19.17 1.31
CA VAL A 84 -2.39 20.27 0.98
C VAL A 84 -3.19 21.58 0.97
N GLU A 85 -2.58 22.69 0.60
CA GLU A 85 -3.28 23.98 0.59
C GLU A 85 -4.38 24.07 -0.44
N GLY A 86 -5.32 24.97 -0.17
CA GLY A 86 -6.45 25.22 -1.05
C GLY A 86 -7.49 24.09 -1.01
N ASN A 87 -7.58 23.38 0.12
CA ASN A 87 -8.55 22.31 0.37
C ASN A 87 -8.44 21.11 -0.58
N MET A 88 -7.30 20.96 -1.26
CA MET A 88 -7.01 19.84 -2.14
C MET A 88 -6.19 18.78 -1.40
N THR A 89 -6.13 17.58 -1.96
CA THR A 89 -5.15 16.57 -1.57
C THR A 89 -4.08 16.39 -2.65
N ARG A 90 -3.02 15.66 -2.30
CA ARG A 90 -2.06 15.10 -3.25
C ARG A 90 -1.96 13.61 -3.00
N LEU A 91 -1.43 12.90 -4.00
CA LEU A 91 -1.13 11.48 -3.89
C LEU A 91 0.39 11.29 -3.93
N MET A 92 0.89 10.31 -3.20
CA MET A 92 2.24 9.78 -3.35
C MET A 92 2.13 8.28 -3.60
N GLY A 93 2.42 7.86 -4.83
CA GLY A 93 2.48 6.44 -5.16
C GLY A 93 3.88 5.90 -4.91
N ILE A 94 3.99 4.75 -4.25
CA ILE A 94 5.24 4.02 -4.02
C ILE A 94 5.28 2.83 -4.98
N PHE A 95 6.30 2.81 -5.83
CA PHE A 95 6.42 1.87 -6.95
C PHE A 95 7.65 0.98 -6.77
N GLU A 96 7.44 -0.31 -6.54
CA GLU A 96 8.52 -1.30 -6.45
C GLU A 96 9.08 -1.67 -7.85
N ASN A 97 8.19 -1.91 -8.81
CA ASN A 97 8.53 -2.36 -10.16
C ASN A 97 8.37 -1.23 -11.20
N TYR A 98 9.00 -0.09 -10.93
CA TYR A 98 8.73 1.14 -11.65
C TYR A 98 9.37 1.21 -13.05
N GLU A 99 10.45 0.47 -13.31
CA GLU A 99 11.33 0.66 -14.46
C GLU A 99 10.64 0.51 -15.82
N THR A 100 9.59 -0.31 -15.88
CA THR A 100 8.85 -0.60 -17.12
C THR A 100 7.63 0.31 -17.31
N ILE A 101 7.32 1.18 -16.36
CA ILE A 101 6.13 2.04 -16.44
C ILE A 101 6.42 3.19 -17.43
N PRO A 102 5.68 3.28 -18.55
CA PRO A 102 6.02 4.21 -19.64
C PRO A 102 5.75 5.67 -19.29
N LYS A 103 4.80 5.94 -18.38
CA LYS A 103 4.39 7.28 -18.00
C LYS A 103 3.83 7.31 -16.59
N ILE A 104 4.36 8.20 -15.75
CA ILE A 104 3.99 8.37 -14.34
C ILE A 104 3.72 9.85 -14.07
N GLY A 105 2.58 10.18 -13.47
CA GLY A 105 2.25 11.56 -13.06
C GLY A 105 0.76 11.91 -13.14
N SER A 106 0.35 13.18 -13.29
CA SER A 106 1.22 14.35 -13.40
C SER A 106 1.99 14.58 -12.11
N VAL A 107 3.30 14.76 -12.21
CA VAL A 107 4.20 14.92 -11.06
C VAL A 107 3.99 16.29 -10.42
N ARG A 108 3.93 16.33 -9.09
CA ARG A 108 3.68 17.56 -8.32
C ARG A 108 4.69 17.81 -7.23
N SER A 109 4.51 18.97 -6.59
CA SER A 109 5.48 19.48 -5.63
C SER A 109 5.45 18.69 -4.33
N CYS A 110 6.63 18.55 -3.73
CA CYS A 110 6.84 17.90 -2.45
C CYS A 110 6.29 18.73 -1.27
N ARG A 111 5.85 18.03 -0.22
CA ARG A 111 5.77 18.50 1.18
C ARG A 111 6.62 17.66 2.10
N ASP A 112 7.03 18.28 3.19
CA ASP A 112 7.87 17.72 4.23
C ASP A 112 7.33 16.37 4.74
N TYR A 113 6.05 16.28 5.09
CA TYR A 113 5.44 15.03 5.54
C TYR A 113 5.51 13.89 4.51
N TYR A 114 5.42 14.17 3.21
CA TYR A 114 5.63 13.14 2.18
C TYR A 114 7.07 12.64 2.11
N THR A 115 8.07 13.46 2.51
CA THR A 115 9.45 12.96 2.64
C THR A 115 9.58 11.96 3.78
N SER A 116 8.87 12.18 4.89
CA SER A 116 8.79 11.23 6.00
C SER A 116 8.19 9.91 5.53
N TYR A 117 7.00 9.95 4.91
CA TYR A 117 6.35 8.74 4.40
C TYR A 117 7.20 8.00 3.36
N ALA A 118 7.92 8.70 2.48
CA ALA A 118 8.83 8.06 1.53
C ALA A 118 10.01 7.34 2.23
N ASN A 119 10.56 7.95 3.29
CA ASN A 119 11.67 7.38 4.06
C ASN A 119 11.30 6.08 4.78
N GLU A 120 10.05 5.92 5.22
CA GLU A 120 9.58 4.68 5.88
C GLU A 120 9.68 3.44 4.97
N PHE A 121 9.80 3.65 3.64
CA PHE A 121 10.02 2.59 2.65
C PHE A 121 11.42 2.62 2.04
N GLU A 122 12.34 3.41 2.61
CA GLU A 122 13.63 3.79 2.03
C GLU A 122 13.50 4.23 0.55
N ALA A 123 12.36 4.81 0.15
CA ALA A 123 12.08 5.09 -1.24
C ALA A 123 12.95 6.22 -1.79
N ILE A 124 13.30 6.15 -3.07
CA ILE A 124 13.88 7.30 -3.77
C ILE A 124 12.72 8.22 -4.16
N TYR A 125 12.80 9.49 -3.79
CA TYR A 125 11.65 10.39 -3.85
C TYR A 125 11.65 11.30 -5.08
N ALA A 126 10.66 11.13 -5.95
CA ALA A 126 10.50 11.86 -7.20
C ALA A 126 9.39 12.92 -7.08
N HIS A 127 9.73 14.19 -7.31
CA HIS A 127 8.80 15.30 -7.19
C HIS A 127 9.15 16.43 -8.17
N PHE A 128 8.21 17.34 -8.42
CA PHE A 128 8.41 18.52 -9.27
C PHE A 128 8.17 19.80 -8.48
N GLY A 129 9.27 20.38 -7.97
CA GLY A 129 9.22 21.50 -7.03
C GLY A 129 8.87 21.05 -5.61
N GLN A 130 8.80 22.00 -4.69
CA GLN A 130 8.65 21.74 -3.26
C GLN A 130 8.13 22.97 -2.52
N ALA A 131 7.51 22.76 -1.36
CA ALA A 131 7.34 23.83 -0.37
C ALA A 131 8.71 24.25 0.19
N VAL A 132 8.84 25.52 0.61
CA VAL A 132 10.08 26.00 1.25
C VAL A 132 10.42 25.19 2.51
N TYR A 133 9.38 24.76 3.25
CA TYR A 133 9.51 23.97 4.48
C TYR A 133 10.05 22.55 4.24
N ALA A 134 9.92 22.03 3.01
CA ALA A 134 10.42 20.71 2.67
C ALA A 134 11.93 20.70 2.36
N ILE A 135 12.57 21.86 2.17
CA ILE A 135 13.99 21.95 1.77
C ILE A 135 14.91 21.21 2.75
N PRO A 136 14.84 21.42 4.08
CA PRO A 136 15.73 20.72 5.02
C PRO A 136 15.55 19.21 5.02
N TYR A 137 14.33 18.72 4.77
CA TYR A 137 14.05 17.28 4.72
C TYR A 137 14.55 16.64 3.43
N LEU A 138 14.45 17.37 2.31
CA LEU A 138 14.97 16.95 1.01
C LEU A 138 16.50 16.82 0.98
N GLU A 139 17.22 17.45 1.89
CA GLU A 139 18.67 17.27 2.05
C GLU A 139 19.03 15.90 2.66
N ASN A 140 18.07 15.23 3.29
CA ASN A 140 18.26 13.96 4.02
C ASN A 140 17.61 12.75 3.33
N ILE A 141 17.13 12.92 2.10
CA ILE A 141 16.53 11.84 1.29
C ILE A 141 17.05 11.89 -0.14
N ASP A 142 17.33 10.72 -0.70
CA ASP A 142 17.64 10.59 -2.12
C ASP A 142 16.42 11.03 -2.94
N ASN A 143 16.55 12.13 -3.67
CA ASN A 143 15.42 12.72 -4.39
C ASN A 143 15.77 13.18 -5.80
N LEU A 144 14.74 13.19 -6.66
CA LEU A 144 14.80 13.66 -8.03
C LEU A 144 13.85 14.83 -8.19
N ASN A 145 14.39 16.06 -8.16
CA ASN A 145 13.58 17.27 -8.31
C ASN A 145 13.46 17.73 -9.77
N GLY A 146 12.23 17.76 -10.27
CA GLY A 146 11.91 18.20 -11.64
C GLY A 146 12.29 19.65 -11.96
N LEU A 147 12.45 20.53 -10.97
CA LEU A 147 12.98 21.89 -11.21
C LEU A 147 14.43 21.89 -11.74
N GLN A 148 15.18 20.83 -11.46
CA GLN A 148 16.59 20.68 -11.85
C GLN A 148 16.76 19.64 -12.97
N LEU A 149 15.80 18.72 -13.10
CA LEU A 149 15.91 17.53 -13.96
C LEU A 149 14.84 17.51 -15.08
N GLU A 150 14.20 18.64 -15.35
CA GLU A 150 13.33 18.79 -16.53
C GLU A 150 14.16 18.65 -17.82
N GLY A 151 13.65 17.86 -18.76
CA GLY A 151 14.33 17.47 -20.01
C GLY A 151 15.03 16.11 -19.94
N SER A 152 15.54 15.70 -18.77
CA SER A 152 16.19 14.41 -18.54
C SER A 152 15.28 13.42 -17.81
N VAL A 153 15.01 13.65 -16.52
CA VAL A 153 14.17 12.77 -15.70
C VAL A 153 12.69 13.07 -15.91
N TYR A 154 12.37 14.34 -16.14
CA TYR A 154 10.99 14.80 -16.32
C TYR A 154 10.77 15.36 -17.72
N PHE A 155 9.55 15.22 -18.22
CA PHE A 155 9.11 15.80 -19.49
C PHE A 155 7.73 16.43 -19.33
N ARG A 156 7.38 17.31 -20.27
CA ARG A 156 6.03 17.88 -20.35
C ARG A 156 5.26 17.31 -21.52
N THR A 157 3.96 17.19 -21.34
CA THR A 157 3.01 16.83 -22.40
C THR A 157 2.12 18.02 -22.76
N GLU A 158 1.48 17.96 -23.92
CA GLU A 158 0.61 19.03 -24.45
C GLU A 158 -0.89 18.80 -24.15
N ASP A 159 -1.27 17.59 -23.73
CA ASP A 159 -2.65 17.20 -23.41
C ASP A 159 -3.18 17.90 -22.14
N ARG A 160 -2.30 18.50 -21.34
CA ARG A 160 -2.67 19.27 -20.15
C ARG A 160 -1.95 20.60 -20.09
N LYS A 161 -2.56 21.55 -19.39
CA LYS A 161 -1.94 22.85 -19.10
C LYS A 161 -1.00 22.74 -17.92
N ALA A 162 0.10 23.50 -17.98
CA ALA A 162 0.92 23.72 -16.81
C ALA A 162 0.05 24.28 -15.65
N PRO A 163 0.27 23.84 -14.41
CA PRO A 163 1.37 22.96 -13.98
C PRO A 163 1.00 21.46 -13.92
N HIS A 164 -0.11 21.02 -14.54
CA HIS A 164 -0.63 19.64 -14.49
C HIS A 164 -0.10 18.73 -15.62
N ASN A 165 0.97 19.15 -16.29
CA ASN A 165 1.47 18.50 -17.49
C ASN A 165 2.91 17.98 -17.39
N ALA A 166 3.49 17.93 -16.19
CA ALA A 166 4.80 17.35 -15.95
C ALA A 166 4.67 15.85 -15.64
N TYR A 167 5.49 15.02 -16.27
CA TYR A 167 5.47 13.56 -16.17
C TYR A 167 6.90 13.02 -16.11
N THR A 168 7.02 11.77 -15.69
CA THR A 168 8.25 10.96 -15.79
C THR A 168 7.91 9.57 -16.33
N SER A 169 8.91 8.68 -16.41
CA SER A 169 8.75 7.28 -16.75
C SER A 169 9.72 6.45 -15.90
N GLY A 170 9.48 5.14 -15.82
CA GLY A 170 10.37 4.21 -15.14
C GLY A 170 11.82 4.30 -15.59
N GLU A 171 12.02 4.28 -16.91
CA GLU A 171 13.33 4.42 -17.55
C GLU A 171 14.03 5.73 -17.15
N ARG A 172 13.30 6.86 -17.16
CA ARG A 172 13.85 8.17 -16.83
C ARG A 172 14.18 8.32 -15.34
N LEU A 173 13.35 7.74 -14.46
CA LEU A 173 13.64 7.66 -13.04
C LEU A 173 14.91 6.86 -12.79
N LEU A 174 15.03 5.67 -13.40
CA LEU A 174 16.22 4.83 -13.28
C LEU A 174 17.48 5.56 -13.78
N GLN A 175 17.38 6.27 -14.92
CA GLN A 175 18.48 7.10 -15.43
C GLN A 175 18.88 8.16 -14.39
N GLY A 176 17.92 8.90 -13.82
CA GLY A 176 18.19 9.91 -12.80
C GLY A 176 18.84 9.35 -11.55
N ILE A 177 18.38 8.18 -11.09
CA ILE A 177 18.94 7.43 -9.95
C ILE A 177 20.41 7.09 -10.20
N GLN A 178 20.72 6.57 -11.38
CA GLN A 178 22.08 6.20 -11.77
C GLN A 178 22.99 7.42 -11.92
N GLU A 179 22.52 8.51 -12.53
CA GLU A 179 23.28 9.76 -12.69
C GLU A 179 23.61 10.41 -11.34
N LYS A 180 22.71 10.31 -10.36
CA LYS A 180 22.93 10.81 -8.99
C LYS A 180 23.80 9.88 -8.15
N GLY A 181 23.99 8.62 -8.59
CA GLY A 181 24.75 7.61 -7.84
C GLY A 181 24.03 7.11 -6.60
N TYR A 182 22.68 7.16 -6.57
CA TYR A 182 21.90 6.67 -5.44
C TYR A 182 21.91 5.14 -5.36
N THR A 183 21.93 4.62 -4.14
CA THR A 183 21.83 3.19 -3.88
C THR A 183 20.47 2.68 -4.33
N GLN A 184 20.42 1.53 -5.00
CA GLN A 184 19.19 0.93 -5.52
C GLN A 184 18.69 -0.26 -4.70
N THR A 185 19.43 -0.67 -3.68
CA THR A 185 19.11 -1.78 -2.77
C THR A 185 18.75 -1.25 -1.39
N TYR A 186 17.94 -1.97 -0.64
CA TYR A 186 17.62 -1.63 0.74
C TYR A 186 18.85 -1.71 1.65
N SER A 187 18.77 -1.02 2.78
CA SER A 187 19.71 -1.22 3.89
C SER A 187 19.52 -2.59 4.53
N GLU A 188 20.57 -3.08 5.20
CA GLU A 188 20.47 -4.30 6.02
C GLU A 188 19.43 -4.16 7.14
N ASN A 189 19.27 -2.95 7.69
CA ASN A 189 18.28 -2.68 8.74
C ASN A 189 16.86 -2.92 8.21
N TYR A 190 16.52 -2.36 7.05
CA TYR A 190 15.20 -2.54 6.44
C TYR A 190 14.89 -4.02 6.15
N ILE A 191 15.88 -4.76 5.61
CA ILE A 191 15.75 -6.19 5.33
C ILE A 191 15.55 -6.99 6.62
N ASN A 192 16.31 -6.71 7.68
CA ASN A 192 16.23 -7.41 8.96
C ASN A 192 14.92 -7.15 9.71
N ASN A 193 14.32 -5.98 9.52
CA ASN A 193 13.00 -5.62 10.05
C ASN A 193 11.84 -6.15 9.20
N ASN A 194 12.15 -6.88 8.12
CA ASN A 194 11.16 -7.42 7.18
C ASN A 194 10.31 -6.33 6.49
N GLY A 195 10.93 -5.19 6.19
CA GLY A 195 10.29 -4.05 5.57
C GLY A 195 9.29 -3.33 6.47
N HIS A 196 8.38 -2.56 5.87
CA HIS A 196 7.46 -1.69 6.61
C HIS A 196 6.23 -2.42 7.13
N TYR A 197 5.60 -3.28 6.31
CA TYR A 197 4.34 -3.92 6.68
C TYR A 197 4.50 -5.42 6.91
N GLN A 198 3.73 -5.93 7.88
CA GLN A 198 3.48 -7.36 8.00
C GLN A 198 2.30 -7.78 7.14
N PHE A 199 2.42 -8.94 6.49
CA PHE A 199 1.37 -9.49 5.63
C PHE A 199 0.87 -10.84 6.13
N ALA A 200 -0.43 -11.08 5.97
CA ALA A 200 -1.00 -12.41 6.07
C ALA A 200 -0.40 -13.31 4.97
N GLN A 201 -0.10 -14.56 5.31
CA GLN A 201 0.46 -15.52 4.34
C GLN A 201 -0.59 -16.57 3.97
N ALA A 202 -0.70 -16.83 2.67
CA ALA A 202 -1.59 -17.86 2.15
C ALA A 202 -1.33 -19.22 2.83
N PRO A 203 -2.39 -19.98 3.18
CA PRO A 203 -3.80 -19.73 2.84
C PRO A 203 -4.56 -18.83 3.85
N SER A 204 -3.86 -18.19 4.79
CA SER A 204 -4.49 -17.33 5.81
C SER A 204 -4.76 -15.93 5.25
N GLU A 205 -5.85 -15.31 5.70
CA GLU A 205 -6.21 -13.92 5.40
C GLU A 205 -6.49 -13.17 6.71
N THR A 206 -6.27 -11.85 6.71
CA THR A 206 -6.74 -10.98 7.78
C THR A 206 -8.20 -10.62 7.53
N LEU A 207 -9.12 -11.17 8.34
CA LEU A 207 -10.57 -11.03 8.15
C LEU A 207 -11.25 -10.01 9.08
N LEU A 208 -10.54 -9.54 10.11
CA LEU A 208 -11.06 -8.58 11.10
C LEU A 208 -12.42 -9.01 11.68
N GLU A 209 -12.51 -10.24 12.20
CA GLU A 209 -13.76 -10.87 12.67
C GLU A 209 -14.54 -10.03 13.71
N SER A 210 -13.83 -9.27 14.55
CA SER A 210 -14.41 -8.36 15.55
C SER A 210 -14.78 -6.97 14.99
N GLY A 211 -14.46 -6.71 13.72
CA GLY A 211 -14.64 -5.42 13.07
C GLY A 211 -16.07 -5.11 12.66
N ILE A 212 -16.34 -3.81 12.55
CA ILE A 212 -17.61 -3.30 12.01
C ILE A 212 -17.65 -3.51 10.49
N PRO A 213 -18.86 -3.59 9.87
CA PRO A 213 -18.98 -3.54 8.42
C PRO A 213 -18.31 -2.28 7.84
N ALA A 214 -17.65 -2.45 6.70
CA ALA A 214 -16.99 -1.40 5.94
C ALA A 214 -17.14 -1.69 4.44
N SER A 215 -18.38 -1.79 3.98
CA SER A 215 -18.72 -1.90 2.57
C SER A 215 -18.47 -0.59 1.82
N THR A 216 -18.58 0.54 2.51
CA THR A 216 -18.24 1.86 1.96
C THR A 216 -17.39 2.65 2.97
N VAL A 217 -16.32 3.27 2.48
CA VAL A 217 -15.49 4.21 3.24
C VAL A 217 -15.46 5.53 2.48
N ALA A 218 -16.03 6.60 3.04
CA ALA A 218 -16.14 7.91 2.41
C ALA A 218 -15.40 8.98 3.21
N LEU A 219 -14.59 9.80 2.53
CA LEU A 219 -13.72 10.82 3.12
C LEU A 219 -14.24 12.23 2.78
N ASP A 220 -15.37 12.63 3.36
CA ASP A 220 -15.95 13.96 3.15
C ASP A 220 -15.17 15.09 3.84
N ASN A 221 -14.21 14.73 4.70
CA ASN A 221 -13.19 15.66 5.20
C ASN A 221 -12.29 16.20 4.07
N TYR A 222 -12.11 15.46 2.96
CA TYR A 222 -11.45 15.95 1.76
C TYR A 222 -12.42 16.68 0.84
N THR A 223 -12.57 17.98 1.10
CA THR A 223 -13.66 18.79 0.52
C THR A 223 -13.54 19.17 -0.96
N ASP A 224 -12.44 18.86 -1.65
CA ASP A 224 -12.33 19.08 -3.11
C ASP A 224 -12.73 17.84 -3.92
N ASN A 225 -12.13 16.69 -3.60
CA ASN A 225 -12.29 15.47 -4.39
C ASN A 225 -13.33 14.49 -3.83
N HIS A 226 -13.71 14.59 -2.55
CA HIS A 226 -14.69 13.70 -1.90
C HIS A 226 -14.49 12.23 -2.28
N PRO A 227 -13.32 11.61 -1.99
CA PRO A 227 -13.07 10.25 -2.42
C PRO A 227 -13.83 9.25 -1.55
N TRP A 228 -14.17 8.13 -2.14
CA TRP A 228 -14.74 7.00 -1.43
C TRP A 228 -14.31 5.67 -2.04
N PHE A 229 -14.37 4.64 -1.21
CA PHE A 229 -14.03 3.28 -1.54
C PHE A 229 -15.27 2.39 -1.39
N GLU A 230 -15.52 1.54 -2.38
CA GLU A 230 -16.62 0.55 -2.36
C GLU A 230 -16.05 -0.86 -2.36
N TYR A 231 -16.42 -1.66 -1.36
CA TYR A 231 -15.95 -3.03 -1.23
C TYR A 231 -16.68 -3.96 -2.21
N ASN A 232 -15.92 -4.68 -3.01
CA ASN A 232 -16.41 -5.72 -3.89
C ASN A 232 -16.08 -7.10 -3.28
N ALA A 233 -17.10 -7.79 -2.79
CA ALA A 233 -16.93 -9.09 -2.14
C ALA A 233 -16.50 -10.23 -3.09
N GLU A 234 -16.71 -10.08 -4.40
CA GLU A 234 -16.31 -11.08 -5.40
C GLU A 234 -14.80 -11.00 -5.66
N THR A 235 -14.26 -9.79 -5.82
CA THR A 235 -12.82 -9.57 -6.03
C THR A 235 -12.05 -9.49 -4.72
N LYS A 236 -12.75 -9.24 -3.60
CA LYS A 236 -12.20 -8.93 -2.28
C LYS A 236 -11.41 -7.61 -2.21
N GLU A 237 -11.61 -6.72 -3.16
CA GLU A 237 -10.92 -5.43 -3.25
C GLU A 237 -11.91 -4.27 -3.00
N TYR A 238 -11.36 -3.11 -2.64
CA TYR A 238 -12.06 -1.84 -2.61
C TYR A 238 -11.82 -1.08 -3.92
N GLU A 239 -12.89 -0.70 -4.59
CA GLU A 239 -12.89 0.14 -5.79
C GLU A 239 -12.89 1.61 -5.38
N ARG A 240 -11.91 2.38 -5.85
CA ARG A 240 -11.75 3.79 -5.48
C ARG A 240 -12.48 4.72 -6.46
N ASN A 241 -13.11 5.75 -5.91
CA ASN A 241 -13.86 6.76 -6.63
C ASN A 241 -13.49 8.16 -6.12
N GLN A 242 -13.67 9.19 -6.94
CA GLN A 242 -13.56 10.60 -6.54
C GLN A 242 -14.24 11.52 -7.57
N TYR A 243 -14.54 12.75 -7.18
CA TYR A 243 -15.23 13.72 -8.04
C TYR A 243 -16.57 13.21 -8.62
N GLY A 244 -17.23 12.30 -7.89
CA GLY A 244 -18.50 11.70 -8.29
C GLY A 244 -18.39 10.57 -9.33
N GLU A 245 -17.18 10.11 -9.66
CA GLU A 245 -16.95 9.07 -10.68
C GLU A 245 -15.86 8.07 -10.24
N PRO A 246 -15.78 6.87 -10.87
CA PRO A 246 -14.64 5.97 -10.73
C PRO A 246 -13.29 6.67 -10.96
N GLN A 247 -12.35 6.51 -10.03
CA GLN A 247 -10.98 6.98 -10.29
C GLN A 247 -10.26 5.93 -11.12
N ILE A 248 -9.83 6.31 -12.32
CA ILE A 248 -9.08 5.44 -13.22
C ILE A 248 -7.61 5.83 -13.29
N ASP A 249 -6.75 4.88 -13.70
CA ASP A 249 -5.46 5.21 -14.30
C ASP A 249 -5.66 5.64 -15.76
N LEU A 250 -5.10 6.79 -16.14
CA LEU A 250 -5.22 7.32 -17.49
C LEU A 250 -4.64 6.39 -18.56
N GLU A 251 -3.57 5.67 -18.25
CA GLU A 251 -2.83 4.88 -19.24
C GLU A 251 -3.49 3.51 -19.47
N THR A 252 -4.23 2.98 -18.50
CA THR A 252 -4.91 1.67 -18.62
C THR A 252 -6.42 1.78 -18.79
N GLY A 253 -7.02 2.89 -18.36
CA GLY A 253 -8.47 3.07 -18.30
C GLY A 253 -9.16 2.25 -17.21
N GLN A 254 -8.39 1.53 -16.38
CA GLN A 254 -8.92 0.69 -15.32
C GLN A 254 -9.14 1.51 -14.05
N GLN A 255 -10.23 1.22 -13.35
CA GLN A 255 -10.50 1.78 -12.04
C GLN A 255 -9.42 1.32 -11.04
N LEU A 256 -9.02 2.24 -10.16
CA LEU A 256 -8.07 1.93 -9.11
C LEU A 256 -8.76 1.08 -8.03
N THR A 257 -8.07 0.04 -7.58
CA THR A 257 -8.52 -0.84 -6.50
C THR A 257 -7.45 -1.02 -5.45
N CYS A 258 -7.83 -1.49 -4.26
CA CYS A 258 -6.91 -1.87 -3.20
C CYS A 258 -7.45 -2.94 -2.25
N ASP A 259 -6.56 -3.60 -1.53
CA ASP A 259 -6.87 -4.63 -0.55
C ASP A 259 -7.03 -4.08 0.86
N ASN A 260 -6.27 -3.03 1.15
CA ASN A 260 -6.10 -2.46 2.47
C ASN A 260 -6.30 -0.94 2.42
N ILE A 261 -7.02 -0.41 3.39
CA ILE A 261 -7.11 1.03 3.64
C ILE A 261 -6.70 1.27 5.09
N ILE A 262 -5.82 2.23 5.31
CA ILE A 262 -5.42 2.73 6.62
C ILE A 262 -5.85 4.18 6.70
N LEU A 263 -6.72 4.50 7.66
CA LEU A 263 -7.02 5.88 8.04
C LEU A 263 -6.08 6.24 9.19
N GLN A 264 -5.15 7.16 8.96
CA GLN A 264 -4.17 7.59 9.96
C GLN A 264 -4.53 8.99 10.47
N ASN A 265 -4.95 9.08 11.74
CA ASN A 265 -5.28 10.38 12.33
C ASN A 265 -3.99 11.05 12.82
N SER A 266 -3.64 12.18 12.20
CA SER A 266 -2.40 12.90 12.48
C SER A 266 -2.70 14.30 13.02
N GLN A 267 -1.94 14.66 14.07
CA GLN A 267 -1.86 16.05 14.52
C GLN A 267 -1.30 16.91 13.39
N TYR A 268 -1.69 18.19 13.39
CA TYR A 268 -1.14 19.14 12.44
C TYR A 268 -1.15 20.57 12.98
N VAL A 269 -0.29 21.40 12.42
CA VAL A 269 -0.33 22.86 12.63
C VAL A 269 -0.11 23.57 11.29
N PRO A 270 -0.72 24.75 11.07
CA PRO A 270 -0.34 25.58 9.94
C PRO A 270 1.08 26.12 10.15
N TYR A 271 1.89 26.07 9.09
CA TYR A 271 3.20 26.73 9.05
C TYR A 271 3.06 28.25 8.96
N ASP A 272 2.08 28.73 8.18
CA ASP A 272 1.86 30.15 7.93
C ASP A 272 0.40 30.46 7.53
N GLU A 273 0.13 31.74 7.26
CA GLU A 273 -1.18 32.23 6.80
C GLU A 273 -1.51 31.82 5.35
N ASN A 274 -0.55 31.31 4.58
CA ASN A 274 -0.77 30.84 3.21
C ASN A 274 -1.36 29.42 3.18
N GLY A 275 -1.50 28.78 4.34
CA GLY A 275 -2.17 27.50 4.51
C GLY A 275 -1.25 26.29 4.40
N TYR A 276 0.08 26.47 4.30
CA TYR A 276 1.03 25.34 4.35
C TYR A 276 0.82 24.58 5.66
N LEU A 277 0.70 23.25 5.59
CA LEU A 277 0.48 22.40 6.76
C LEU A 277 1.77 21.71 7.17
N ASN A 278 2.01 21.63 8.47
CA ASN A 278 2.94 20.69 9.09
C ASN A 278 2.10 19.54 9.67
N ILE A 279 2.15 18.36 9.04
CA ILE A 279 1.48 17.16 9.53
C ILE A 279 2.52 16.32 10.28
N PHE A 280 2.24 16.02 11.55
CA PHE A 280 3.16 15.24 12.37
C PHE A 280 3.18 13.78 11.91
N CYS A 281 4.33 13.34 11.40
CA CYS A 281 4.57 11.98 10.92
C CYS A 281 5.30 11.09 11.94
N THR A 282 5.79 11.69 13.03
CA THR A 282 6.44 10.98 14.12
C THR A 282 5.60 11.08 15.40
N GLY A 283 5.84 10.18 16.34
CA GLY A 283 5.02 10.04 17.54
C GLY A 283 3.98 8.93 17.39
N GLU A 284 2.78 9.15 17.90
CA GLU A 284 1.71 8.16 17.90
C GLU A 284 0.35 8.82 17.72
N GLY A 285 -0.64 8.05 17.28
CA GLY A 285 -2.01 8.49 17.16
C GLY A 285 -2.98 7.34 16.90
N GLU A 286 -4.26 7.67 16.86
CA GLU A 286 -5.32 6.71 16.56
C GLU A 286 -5.52 6.57 15.05
N GLY A 287 -6.25 5.55 14.63
CA GLY A 287 -6.58 5.32 13.23
C GLY A 287 -7.61 4.22 13.06
N THR A 288 -7.81 3.81 11.81
CA THR A 288 -8.66 2.67 11.47
C THR A 288 -8.01 1.84 10.38
N PHE A 289 -7.97 0.53 10.57
CA PHE A 289 -7.55 -0.41 9.54
C PHE A 289 -8.78 -1.07 8.93
N ILE A 290 -8.87 -1.02 7.61
CA ILE A 290 -9.97 -1.59 6.82
C ILE A 290 -9.40 -2.58 5.80
N THR A 291 -9.96 -3.78 5.78
CA THR A 291 -9.70 -4.79 4.74
C THR A 291 -10.85 -5.78 4.71
N ARG A 292 -11.06 -6.44 3.57
CA ARG A 292 -12.06 -7.51 3.38
C ARG A 292 -13.48 -7.15 3.87
N GLY A 293 -13.92 -5.90 3.65
CA GLY A 293 -15.26 -5.44 4.00
C GLY A 293 -15.47 -5.13 5.48
N LYS A 294 -14.39 -5.07 6.27
CA LYS A 294 -14.40 -4.91 7.72
C LYS A 294 -13.43 -3.82 8.16
N ALA A 295 -13.75 -3.17 9.27
CA ALA A 295 -12.90 -2.15 9.88
C ALA A 295 -12.69 -2.38 11.39
N ILE A 296 -11.47 -2.14 11.86
CA ILE A 296 -11.12 -2.10 13.29
C ILE A 296 -10.40 -0.79 13.63
N PRO A 297 -10.57 -0.25 14.85
CA PRO A 297 -9.69 0.81 15.34
C PRO A 297 -8.25 0.27 15.48
N ILE A 298 -7.28 1.15 15.24
CA ILE A 298 -5.85 0.87 15.40
C ILE A 298 -5.17 2.06 16.06
N LYS A 299 -3.99 1.83 16.63
CA LYS A 299 -3.04 2.87 17.03
C LYS A 299 -1.82 2.80 16.13
N TRP A 300 -1.40 3.92 15.56
CA TRP A 300 -0.13 4.03 14.84
C TRP A 300 0.95 4.60 15.76
N VAL A 301 2.18 4.10 15.63
CA VAL A 301 3.35 4.53 16.39
C VAL A 301 4.55 4.57 15.44
N TYR A 302 5.17 5.74 15.29
CA TYR A 302 6.46 5.87 14.62
C TYR A 302 7.57 5.41 15.56
N GLU A 303 8.26 4.33 15.20
CA GLU A 303 9.32 3.74 16.01
C GLU A 303 10.69 4.17 15.49
N GLU A 304 11.35 5.07 16.21
CA GLU A 304 12.68 5.61 15.84
C GLU A 304 13.75 4.55 15.61
N GLU A 305 13.67 3.41 16.32
CA GLU A 305 14.60 2.28 16.15
C GLU A 305 14.50 1.64 14.76
N HIS A 306 13.28 1.57 14.22
CA HIS A 306 12.99 1.01 12.90
C HIS A 306 12.98 2.08 11.80
N GLY A 307 12.73 3.34 12.17
CA GLY A 307 12.61 4.46 11.23
C GLY A 307 11.31 4.44 10.42
N MET A 308 10.25 3.82 10.96
CA MET A 308 8.98 3.62 10.27
C MET A 308 7.79 3.50 11.23
N THR A 309 6.58 3.63 10.69
CA THR A 309 5.32 3.56 11.44
C THR A 309 4.82 2.12 11.56
N HIS A 310 4.57 1.67 12.78
CA HIS A 310 3.88 0.40 13.05
C HIS A 310 2.45 0.66 13.50
N TYR A 311 1.55 -0.28 13.18
CA TYR A 311 0.12 -0.16 13.45
C TYR A 311 -0.33 -1.32 14.32
N TYR A 312 -0.97 -1.00 15.43
CA TYR A 312 -1.36 -1.95 16.47
C TYR A 312 -2.88 -1.99 16.64
N ASP A 313 -3.44 -3.17 16.81
CA ASP A 313 -4.85 -3.34 17.19
C ASP A 313 -5.08 -2.96 18.67
N GLU A 314 -6.34 -3.01 19.12
CA GLU A 314 -6.72 -2.71 20.51
C GLU A 314 -6.10 -3.68 21.55
N ASN A 315 -5.57 -4.83 21.12
CA ASN A 315 -4.87 -5.78 21.98
C ASN A 315 -3.36 -5.51 22.05
N GLY A 316 -2.87 -4.48 21.33
CA GLY A 316 -1.45 -4.17 21.22
C GLY A 316 -0.69 -5.12 20.29
N GLN A 317 -1.40 -5.87 19.44
CA GLN A 317 -0.78 -6.72 18.42
C GLN A 317 -0.62 -5.94 17.11
N GLU A 318 0.56 -5.99 16.51
CA GLU A 318 0.77 -5.38 15.19
C GLU A 318 -0.15 -6.02 14.15
N ILE A 319 -0.86 -5.20 13.39
CA ILE A 319 -1.79 -5.66 12.36
C ILE A 319 -1.03 -6.34 11.22
N ARG A 320 -1.72 -7.26 10.54
CA ARG A 320 -1.23 -7.86 9.30
C ARG A 320 -2.14 -7.44 8.15
N LEU A 321 -1.56 -6.82 7.14
CA LEU A 321 -2.26 -6.48 5.91
C LEU A 321 -2.55 -7.76 5.11
N ASN A 322 -3.60 -7.74 4.30
CA ASN A 322 -3.71 -8.76 3.27
C ASN A 322 -2.72 -8.44 2.13
N PRO A 323 -2.07 -9.45 1.51
CA PRO A 323 -1.24 -9.20 0.34
C PRO A 323 -2.00 -8.43 -0.74
N GLY A 324 -1.38 -7.39 -1.29
CA GLY A 324 -1.93 -6.52 -2.31
C GLY A 324 -1.71 -5.03 -2.03
N LYS A 325 -2.53 -4.18 -2.64
CA LYS A 325 -2.33 -2.72 -2.60
C LYS A 325 -2.88 -2.09 -1.33
N THR A 326 -2.21 -1.03 -0.86
CA THR A 326 -2.60 -0.30 0.36
C THR A 326 -2.78 1.18 0.09
N TRP A 327 -3.91 1.74 0.52
CA TRP A 327 -4.13 3.18 0.60
C TRP A 327 -3.97 3.65 2.04
N VAL A 328 -3.17 4.69 2.24
CA VAL A 328 -3.01 5.37 3.53
C VAL A 328 -3.58 6.77 3.41
N GLU A 329 -4.70 6.99 4.07
CA GLU A 329 -5.45 8.24 4.08
C GLU A 329 -5.12 9.02 5.35
N ILE A 330 -4.44 10.16 5.18
CA ILE A 330 -4.03 11.00 6.31
C ILE A 330 -5.18 11.92 6.73
N ILE A 331 -5.78 11.61 7.87
CA ILE A 331 -6.89 12.36 8.45
C ILE A 331 -6.32 13.39 9.42
N LEU A 332 -6.68 14.66 9.25
CA LEU A 332 -6.28 15.70 10.18
C LEU A 332 -7.12 15.61 11.45
N ASN A 333 -6.47 15.64 12.62
CA ASN A 333 -7.20 15.60 13.88
C ASN A 333 -8.23 16.74 13.99
N GLY A 334 -9.44 16.40 14.42
CA GLY A 334 -10.61 17.29 14.42
C GLY A 334 -11.46 17.24 13.15
N THR A 335 -11.14 16.38 12.17
CA THR A 335 -11.91 16.18 10.93
C THR A 335 -12.49 14.77 10.77
N GLU A 336 -12.27 13.90 11.76
CA GLU A 336 -12.65 12.48 11.75
C GLU A 336 -14.17 12.28 11.63
N ASP A 337 -14.96 13.18 12.21
CA ASP A 337 -16.44 13.13 12.16
C ASP A 337 -17.00 13.25 10.73
N ALA A 338 -16.20 13.73 9.76
CA ALA A 338 -16.55 13.79 8.36
C ALA A 338 -16.08 12.56 7.55
N VAL A 339 -15.52 11.54 8.21
CA VAL A 339 -15.23 10.24 7.60
C VAL A 339 -16.36 9.26 7.95
N SER A 340 -16.92 8.59 6.95
CA SER A 340 -18.00 7.61 7.13
C SER A 340 -17.53 6.21 6.75
N ILE A 341 -17.80 5.24 7.61
CA ILE A 341 -17.56 3.81 7.38
C ILE A 341 -18.90 3.09 7.60
N GLN A 342 -19.38 2.38 6.58
CA GLN A 342 -20.72 1.75 6.56
C GLN A 342 -20.68 0.29 6.16
#